data_AF-A0A2J6N8W7-F1
#
_entry.id   AF-A0A2J6N8W7-F1
#
_cell.length_a   1.000
_cell.length_b   1.000
_cell.length_c   1.000
_cell.angle_alpha   90.00
_cell.angle_beta   90.00
_cell.angle_gamma   90.00
#
_symmetry.space_group_name_H-M   'P 1'
#
loop_
_entity.id
_entity.type
_entity.pdbx_description
1 polymer ?
#
loop_
_entity_poly.entity_id
_entity_poly.type
_entity_poly.pdbx_seq_one_letter_code
_entity_poly.pdbx_strand_id
1 'polypeptide(L)' 'MSDRKKREKEIFKLFFSYQIPFFIIGIALIIFSVFLNVETSLGMFLFIIGAVIIVIAPPLSIYLVKRKISKDKT' A
#
# COMPACT_ATOMS: atom_id res chain seq x y z
N MET A 1 -8.59 17.59 -23.03
CA MET A 1 -8.43 16.23 -22.46
C MET A 1 -9.83 15.68 -22.21
N SER A 2 -10.21 14.51 -22.74
CA SER A 2 -11.61 14.05 -22.60
C SER A 2 -11.94 13.72 -21.13
N ASP A 3 -13.21 13.88 -20.74
CA ASP A 3 -13.69 13.62 -19.38
C ASP A 3 -13.39 12.20 -18.88
N ARG A 4 -13.30 11.25 -19.82
CA ARG A 4 -12.86 9.87 -19.54
C ARG A 4 -11.41 9.81 -19.07
N LYS A 5 -10.49 10.47 -19.78
CA LYS A 5 -9.07 10.51 -19.42
C LYS A 5 -8.83 11.22 -18.08
N LYS A 6 -9.65 12.23 -17.75
CA LYS A 6 -9.60 12.92 -16.45
C LYS A 6 -9.99 12.00 -15.30
N ARG A 7 -11.09 11.25 -15.45
CA ARG A 7 -11.56 10.26 -14.46
C ARG A 7 -10.58 9.11 -14.26
N GLU A 8 -10.02 8.56 -15.32
CA GLU A 8 -8.99 7.51 -15.22
C GLU A 8 -7.79 7.99 -14.39
N LYS A 9 -7.29 9.21 -14.67
CA LYS A 9 -6.18 9.82 -13.91
C LYS A 9 -6.51 10.01 -12.43
N GLU A 10 -7.74 10.40 -12.10
CA GLU A 10 -8.19 10.54 -10.71
C GLU A 10 -8.24 9.19 -9.97
N ILE A 11 -8.72 8.13 -10.63
CA ILE A 11 -8.73 6.77 -10.07
C ILE A 11 -7.31 6.27 -9.81
N PHE A 12 -6.39 6.47 -10.74
CA PHE A 12 -4.98 6.11 -10.55
C PHE A 12 -4.36 6.90 -9.40
N LYS A 13 -4.58 8.21 -9.32
CA LYS A 13 -4.08 9.04 -8.22
C LYS A 13 -4.60 8.53 -6.87
N LEU A 14 -5.88 8.20 -6.80
CA LEU A 14 -6.51 7.67 -5.60
C LEU A 14 -5.92 6.30 -5.22
N PHE A 15 -5.74 5.41 -6.19
CA PHE A 15 -5.09 4.11 -5.99
C PHE A 15 -3.70 4.23 -5.37
N PHE A 16 -2.82 5.04 -5.98
CA PHE A 16 -1.47 5.25 -5.45
C PHE A 16 -1.49 5.95 -4.08
N SER A 17 -2.43 6.87 -3.84
CA SER A 17 -2.54 7.52 -2.53
C SER A 17 -2.82 6.53 -1.39
N TYR A 18 -3.55 5.45 -1.67
CA TYR A 18 -3.79 4.40 -0.70
C TYR A 18 -2.58 3.49 -0.50
N GLN A 19 -1.71 3.32 -1.50
CA GLN A 19 -0.52 2.47 -1.39
C GLN A 19 0.60 3.10 -0.54
N ILE A 20 0.77 4.43 -0.64
CA ILE A 20 1.89 5.15 -0.01
C ILE A 20 2.04 4.83 1.50
N PRO A 21 0.98 4.87 2.33
CA PRO A 21 1.09 4.55 3.75
C PRO A 21 1.58 3.12 4.01
N PHE A 22 1.09 2.14 3.23
CA PHE A 22 1.53 0.74 3.38
C PHE A 22 2.99 0.57 3.01
N PHE A 23 3.45 1.22 1.94
CA PHE A 23 4.87 1.18 1.58
C PHE A 23 5.75 1.84 2.63
N ILE A 24 5.34 2.99 3.18
CA ILE A 24 6.09 3.65 4.27
C ILE A 24 6.23 2.70 5.46
N ILE A 25 5.14 2.09 5.91
CA ILE A 25 5.16 1.17 7.07
C ILE A 25 5.97 -0.08 6.74
N GLY A 26 5.74 -0.71 5.59
CA GLY A 26 6.44 -1.94 5.20
C GLY A 26 7.94 -1.73 5.04
N ILE A 27 8.36 -0.64 4.41
CA ILE A 27 9.77 -0.26 4.26
C ILE A 27 10.40 0.05 5.61
N ALA A 28 9.70 0.79 6.49
CA ALA A 28 10.22 1.10 7.83
C ALA A 28 10.49 -0.17 8.63
N LEU A 29 9.59 -1.17 8.57
CA LEU A 29 9.79 -2.46 9.24
C LEU A 29 10.97 -3.24 8.66
N ILE A 30 11.16 -3.23 7.34
CA ILE A 30 12.30 -3.88 6.68
C ILE A 30 13.61 -3.19 7.06
N ILE A 31 13.64 -1.85 7.10
CA ILE A 31 14.83 -1.11 7.54
C ILE A 31 15.14 -1.45 9.01
N PHE A 32 14.12 -1.44 9.86
CA PHE A 32 14.28 -1.73 11.28
C PHE A 32 14.72 -3.19 11.53
N SER A 33 14.26 -4.15 10.72
CA SER A 33 14.72 -5.53 10.82
C SER A 33 16.20 -5.70 10.47
N VAL A 34 16.69 -4.95 9.47
CA VAL A 34 18.12 -4.92 9.13
C VAL A 34 18.92 -4.35 10.29
N PHE A 35 18.45 -3.27 10.93
CA PHE A 35 19.10 -2.70 12.12
C PHE A 35 19.14 -3.66 13.32
N LEU A 36 18.11 -4.49 13.49
CA LEU A 36 18.03 -5.50 14.56
C LEU A 36 18.81 -6.79 14.26
N ASN A 37 19.51 -6.85 13.12
CA ASN A 37 20.02 -8.07 12.50
C ASN A 37 18.88 -9.04 12.14
N VAL A 38 18.69 -9.24 10.83
CA VAL A 38 17.61 -10.06 10.27
C VAL A 38 17.70 -11.54 10.67
N GLU A 39 18.86 -12.01 11.10
CA GLU A 39 19.08 -13.38 11.58
C GLU A 39 18.47 -13.62 12.97
N THR A 40 18.18 -12.56 13.73
CA THR A 40 17.45 -12.69 14.99
C THR A 40 16.00 -13.04 14.74
N SER A 41 15.38 -13.77 15.67
CA SER A 41 13.95 -14.12 15.57
C SER A 41 13.06 -12.88 15.42
N LEU A 42 13.35 -11.81 16.15
CA LEU A 42 12.64 -10.54 16.05
C LEU A 42 12.89 -9.83 14.71
N GLY A 43 14.14 -9.77 14.24
CA GLY A 43 14.48 -9.19 12.94
C GLY A 43 13.78 -9.91 11.79
N MET A 44 13.85 -11.25 11.77
CA MET A 44 13.17 -12.07 10.77
C MET A 44 11.66 -11.87 10.78
N PHE A 45 11.04 -11.81 11.97
CA PHE A 45 9.61 -11.57 12.12
C PHE A 45 9.18 -10.21 11.53
N LEU A 46 9.92 -9.14 11.85
CA LEU A 46 9.65 -7.79 11.34
C LEU A 46 9.84 -7.70 9.82
N PHE A 47 10.87 -8.38 9.29
CA PHE A 47 11.10 -8.46 7.85
C PHE A 47 9.91 -9.11 7.12
N ILE A 48 9.42 -10.25 7.63
CA ILE A 48 8.27 -10.96 7.06
C ILE A 48 7.03 -10.06 7.09
N ILE A 49 6.74 -9.40 8.22
CA ILE A 49 5.59 -8.47 8.31
C ILE A 49 5.73 -7.33 7.30
N GLY A 50 6.90 -6.71 7.22
CA GLY A 50 7.15 -5.61 6.28
C GLY A 50 6.92 -6.04 4.83
N ALA A 51 7.41 -7.21 4.44
CA ALA A 51 7.21 -7.79 3.12
C ALA A 51 5.72 -8.07 2.84
N VAL A 52 5.00 -8.67 3.80
CA VAL A 52 3.57 -8.97 3.68
C VAL A 52 2.74 -7.69 3.49
N ILE A 53 3.05 -6.62 4.22
CA ILE A 53 2.36 -5.33 4.07
C ILE A 53 2.53 -4.79 2.64
N ILE A 54 3.73 -4.87 2.08
CA ILE A 54 4.00 -4.41 0.70
C ILE A 54 3.21 -5.23 -0.32
N VAL A 55 3.13 -6.56 -0.14
CA VAL A 55 2.38 -7.46 -1.03
C VAL A 55 0.87 -7.24 -0.95
N ILE A 56 0.32 -6.92 0.23
CA ILE A 56 -1.12 -6.69 0.43
C ILE A 56 -1.55 -5.28 0.01
N ALA A 57 -0.63 -4.32 -0.08
CA ALA A 57 -0.97 -2.94 -0.41
C ALA A 57 -1.74 -2.76 -1.74
N PRO A 58 -1.37 -3.43 -2.86
CA PRO A 58 -2.13 -3.33 -4.11
C PRO A 58 -3.58 -3.84 -4.04
N PRO A 59 -3.89 -5.09 -3.63
CA PRO A 59 -5.27 -5.57 -3.56
C PRO A 59 -6.13 -4.75 -2.58
N LEU A 60 -5.55 -4.32 -1.45
CA LEU A 60 -6.26 -3.48 -0.49
C LEU A 60 -6.56 -2.10 -1.06
N SER A 61 -5.62 -1.50 -1.80
CA SER A 61 -5.84 -0.22 -2.48
C SER A 61 -6.91 -0.31 -3.56
N ILE A 62 -6.98 -1.42 -4.32
CA ILE A 62 -8.08 -1.67 -5.27
C ILE A 62 -9.42 -1.70 -4.54
N TYR A 63 -9.51 -2.44 -3.43
CA TYR A 63 -10.73 -2.52 -2.63
C TYR A 63 -11.18 -1.15 -2.12
N LEU A 64 -10.25 -0.34 -1.58
CA LEU A 64 -10.54 1.01 -1.08
C LEU A 64 -11.02 1.95 -2.19
N VAL A 65 -10.37 1.91 -3.36
CA VAL A 65 -10.79 2.68 -4.54
C VAL A 65 -12.20 2.29 -4.98
N LYS A 66 -12.48 0.99 -5.12
CA LYS A 66 -13.82 0.49 -5.49
C LYS A 66 -14.88 0.94 -4.49
N ARG A 67 -14.58 0.83 -3.20
CA ARG A 67 -15.49 1.25 -2.12
C ARG A 67 -15.78 2.74 -2.17
N LYS A 68 -14.77 3.59 -2.40
CA LYS A 68 -14.95 5.05 -2.49
C LYS A 68 -15.80 5.44 -3.71
N ILE A 69 -15.49 4.90 -4.89
CA ILE A 69 -16.26 5.17 -6.11
C ILE A 69 -17.71 4.71 -5.98
N SER A 70 -17.96 3.58 -5.30
CA SER A 70 -19.33 3.12 -5.06
C SER A 70 -20.12 4.03 -4.12
N LYS A 71 -19.46 4.64 -3.13
CA LYS A 71 -20.11 5.57 -2.19
C LYS A 71 -20.43 6.91 -2.83
N ASP A 72 -19.61 7.40 -3.75
CA ASP A 72 -19.87 8.67 -4.45
C ASP A 72 -21.06 8.58 -5.44
N LYS A 73 -21.62 7.38 -5.68
CA LYS A 73 -22.77 7.16 -6.56
C LYS A 73 -24.12 7.09 -5.82
N THR A 74 -24.10 7.02 -4.49
CA THR A 74 -25.28 7.03 -3.60
C THR A 74 -25.41 8.37 -2.92
#